data_AF-A0A7V4Y176-F1
#
_entry.id   AF-A0A7V4Y176-F1
#
_cell.length_a   1.000
_cell.length_b   1.000
_cell.length_c   1.000
_cell.angle_alpha   90.00
_cell.angle_beta   90.00
_cell.angle_gamma   90.00
#
_symmetry.space_group_name_H-M   'P 1'
#
loop_
_entity.id
_entity.type
_entity.pdbx_description
1 polymer ?
#
loop_
_entity_poly.entity_id
_entity_poly.type
_entity_poly.pdbx_seq_one_letter_code
_entity_poly.pdbx_strand_id
1 'polypeptide(L)'
;MHKIKNAAYLWAALLFLMQSAYAAGPPWKLATNGGNLSISFGLLAQPQFESLDNPSATESLENLYFRRLRFLAGGKITQKLSFFIESDSPNLGKKGFDGRRNSEIFLQDAYLNYAFLPEFQIDAGMLLLPVSHNTGQSAASLLPIDYGPYSFLASDPTRSKVGRDYGLQARGYIKKHFEYRLGLYRGNQQHSGSFPYRYMARFVWYPLDAD
;
A
#
# COMPACT_ATOMS: atom_id res chain seq x y z
N MET A 1 44.46 -10.47 6.69
CA MET A 1 44.37 -9.36 5.70
C MET A 1 44.39 -9.90 4.28
N HIS A 2 43.27 -10.35 3.71
CA HIS A 2 43.16 -10.63 2.25
C HIS A 2 41.72 -10.90 1.79
N LYS A 3 40.77 -9.96 1.95
CA LYS A 3 39.41 -10.11 1.35
C LYS A 3 38.55 -8.84 1.25
N ILE A 4 39.14 -7.63 1.16
CA ILE A 4 38.38 -6.37 1.14
C ILE A 4 38.34 -5.70 -0.26
N LYS A 5 39.11 -6.18 -1.24
CA LYS A 5 39.27 -5.46 -2.52
C LYS A 5 38.14 -5.66 -3.53
N ASN A 6 37.28 -6.69 -3.39
CA ASN A 6 36.21 -6.98 -4.36
C ASN A 6 34.83 -6.46 -3.94
N ALA A 7 34.67 -5.96 -2.71
CA ALA A 7 33.39 -5.40 -2.26
C ALA A 7 33.12 -4.02 -2.89
N ALA A 8 34.17 -3.21 -3.12
CA ALA A 8 34.06 -1.84 -3.61
C ALA A 8 33.35 -1.72 -4.97
N TYR A 9 33.54 -2.70 -5.87
CA TYR A 9 32.89 -2.71 -7.19
C TYR A 9 31.43 -3.18 -7.15
N LEU A 10 31.03 -3.97 -6.13
CA LEU A 10 29.64 -4.36 -5.90
C LEU A 10 28.81 -3.20 -5.32
N TRP A 11 29.42 -2.33 -4.51
CA TRP A 11 28.78 -1.12 -3.98
C TRP A 11 28.49 -0.08 -5.07
N ALA A 12 29.39 0.08 -6.05
CA ALA A 12 29.21 1.02 -7.16
C ALA A 12 28.08 0.61 -8.12
N ALA A 13 27.83 -0.69 -8.31
CA ALA A 13 26.72 -1.18 -9.13
C ALA A 13 25.36 -1.06 -8.40
N LEU A 14 25.33 -1.17 -7.07
CA LEU A 14 24.09 -1.00 -6.28
C LEU A 14 23.62 0.45 -6.19
N LEU A 15 24.55 1.41 -6.21
CA LEU A 15 24.24 2.84 -6.20
C LEU A 15 23.51 3.31 -7.48
N PHE A 16 23.63 2.57 -8.59
CA PHE A 16 22.91 2.86 -9.84
C PHE A 16 21.45 2.37 -9.86
N LEU A 17 21.02 1.60 -8.86
CA LEU A 17 19.64 1.12 -8.71
C LEU A 17 18.83 1.93 -7.70
N MET A 18 19.44 2.90 -7.01
CA MET A 18 18.72 3.89 -6.21
C MET A 18 18.16 5.01 -7.10
N GLN A 19 17.28 4.65 -8.04
CA GLN A 19 16.27 5.62 -8.42
C GLN A 19 15.38 5.79 -7.19
N SER A 20 15.55 6.93 -6.51
CA SER A 20 14.54 7.48 -5.63
C SER A 20 13.21 7.30 -6.34
N ALA A 21 12.35 6.43 -5.80
CA ALA A 21 10.99 6.24 -6.28
C ALA A 21 10.21 7.53 -5.96
N TYR A 22 10.55 8.62 -6.64
CA TYR A 22 9.78 9.84 -6.65
C TYR A 22 8.49 9.51 -7.36
N ALA A 23 7.43 9.31 -6.57
CA ALA A 23 6.02 9.57 -6.87
C ALA A 23 5.46 9.10 -8.23
N ALA A 24 6.16 8.27 -8.98
CA ALA A 24 5.67 7.67 -10.19
C ALA A 24 4.91 6.41 -9.77
N GLY A 25 3.76 6.16 -10.39
CA GLY A 25 3.04 4.90 -10.26
C GLY A 25 3.93 3.68 -10.55
N PRO A 26 3.39 2.46 -10.49
CA PRO A 26 4.18 1.25 -10.64
C PRO A 26 5.16 1.35 -11.82
N PRO A 27 6.47 1.08 -11.60
CA PRO A 27 7.54 1.33 -12.58
C PRO A 27 7.30 0.67 -13.94
N TRP A 28 6.48 -0.38 -13.96
CA TRP A 28 5.98 -0.99 -15.18
C TRP A 28 4.48 -0.85 -15.26
N LYS A 29 4.00 -0.17 -16.30
CA LYS A 29 2.58 0.02 -16.59
C LYS A 29 2.26 -0.39 -18.02
N LEU A 30 1.35 -1.36 -18.19
CA LEU A 30 0.77 -1.72 -19.48
C LEU A 30 -0.65 -1.18 -19.55
N ALA A 31 -0.96 -0.34 -20.53
CA ALA A 31 -2.28 0.25 -20.68
C ALA A 31 -2.87 0.02 -22.07
N THR A 32 -4.15 -0.36 -22.12
CA THR A 32 -4.96 -0.36 -23.35
C THR A 32 -6.07 0.67 -23.22
N ASN A 33 -6.31 1.44 -24.29
CA ASN A 33 -7.32 2.49 -24.34
C ASN A 33 -8.28 2.23 -25.50
N GLY A 34 -9.55 1.94 -25.17
CA GLY A 34 -10.65 1.78 -26.11
C GLY A 34 -11.70 2.87 -25.91
N GLY A 35 -11.29 4.14 -26.00
CA GLY A 35 -12.16 5.29 -25.73
C GLY A 35 -12.47 5.46 -24.23
N ASN A 36 -13.69 5.13 -23.81
CA ASN A 36 -14.13 5.25 -22.40
C ASN A 36 -13.63 4.11 -21.50
N LEU A 37 -13.13 3.03 -22.09
CA LEU A 37 -12.54 1.90 -21.38
C LEU A 37 -11.02 2.05 -21.37
N SER A 38 -10.44 2.02 -20.18
CA SER A 38 -9.00 1.88 -19.99
C SER A 38 -8.71 0.83 -18.94
N ILE A 39 -7.69 0.01 -19.19
CA ILE A 39 -7.17 -0.97 -18.23
C ILE A 39 -5.68 -0.75 -18.15
N SER A 40 -5.15 -0.70 -16.93
CA SER A 40 -3.73 -0.57 -16.63
C SER A 40 -3.30 -1.67 -15.68
N PHE A 41 -2.22 -2.36 -16.03
CA PHE A 41 -1.54 -3.30 -15.15
C PHE A 41 -0.26 -2.67 -14.64
N GLY A 42 0.04 -2.88 -13.36
CA GLY A 42 1.17 -2.32 -12.66
C GLY A 42 1.94 -3.40 -11.88
N LEU A 43 3.26 -3.29 -11.83
CA LEU A 43 4.08 -4.08 -10.92
C LEU A 43 5.01 -3.15 -10.14
N LEU A 44 4.96 -3.25 -8.81
CA LEU A 44 5.91 -2.61 -7.90
C LEU A 44 6.75 -3.70 -7.23
N ALA A 45 8.06 -3.65 -7.42
CA ALA A 45 9.00 -4.53 -6.76
C ALA A 45 10.06 -3.69 -6.04
N GLN A 46 10.27 -3.97 -4.76
CA GLN A 46 11.27 -3.29 -3.92
C GLN A 46 12.21 -4.34 -3.30
N PRO A 47 13.27 -4.76 -4.01
CA PRO A 47 14.27 -5.66 -3.45
C PRO A 47 15.03 -4.95 -2.33
N GLN A 48 15.32 -5.68 -1.25
CA GLN A 48 16.07 -5.18 -0.11
C GLN A 48 17.05 -6.23 0.40
N PHE A 49 18.19 -5.72 0.84
CA PHE A 49 19.17 -6.46 1.61
C PHE A 49 19.19 -5.92 3.03
N GLU A 50 19.24 -6.81 4.01
CA GLU A 50 19.31 -6.50 5.42
C GLU A 50 20.32 -7.41 6.09
N SER A 51 21.15 -6.84 6.97
CA SER A 51 22.02 -7.57 7.88
C SER A 51 21.72 -7.13 9.30
N LEU A 52 21.32 -8.08 10.14
CA LEU A 52 20.98 -7.86 11.54
C LEU A 52 22.01 -8.54 12.42
N ASP A 53 22.66 -7.79 13.29
CA ASP A 53 23.52 -8.38 14.31
C ASP A 53 22.67 -9.07 15.37
N ASN A 54 22.95 -10.35 15.60
CA ASN A 54 22.32 -11.11 16.66
C ASN A 54 23.27 -11.14 17.87
N PRO A 55 22.93 -10.49 19.00
CA PRO A 55 23.80 -10.44 20.17
C PRO A 55 24.05 -11.82 20.81
N SER A 56 23.29 -12.86 20.40
CA SER A 56 23.45 -14.24 20.86
C SER A 56 24.10 -15.17 19.82
N ALA A 57 24.46 -14.68 18.63
CA ALA A 57 25.13 -15.47 17.60
C ALA A 57 26.45 -14.81 17.17
N THR A 58 27.39 -15.64 16.69
CA THR A 58 28.70 -15.18 16.24
C THR A 58 28.67 -14.54 14.84
N GLU A 59 27.55 -14.67 14.12
CA GLU A 59 27.36 -14.18 12.76
C GLU A 59 26.08 -13.33 12.62
N SER A 60 26.14 -12.31 11.78
CA SER A 60 25.00 -11.45 11.43
C SER A 60 23.98 -12.23 10.58
N LEU A 61 22.70 -11.98 10.80
CA LEU A 61 21.60 -12.55 10.02
C LEU A 61 21.37 -11.73 8.76
N GLU A 62 21.76 -12.30 7.63
CA GLU A 62 21.60 -11.67 6.31
C GLU A 62 20.33 -12.13 5.59
N ASN A 63 19.57 -11.19 5.04
CA ASN A 63 18.39 -11.43 4.23
C ASN A 63 18.45 -10.65 2.93
N LEU A 64 18.25 -11.35 1.81
CA LEU A 64 17.85 -10.76 0.53
C LEU A 64 16.39 -11.12 0.29
N TYR A 65 15.53 -10.12 0.12
CA TYR A 65 14.08 -10.29 0.06
C TYR A 65 13.43 -9.14 -0.72
N PHE A 66 12.13 -9.26 -1.02
CA PHE A 66 11.34 -8.13 -1.53
C PHE A 66 10.56 -7.51 -0.39
N ARG A 67 10.82 -6.23 -0.09
CA ARG A 67 10.07 -5.50 0.94
C ARG A 67 8.62 -5.30 0.55
N ARG A 68 8.40 -5.05 -0.74
CA ARG A 68 7.08 -4.94 -1.37
C ARG A 68 7.16 -5.62 -2.73
N LEU A 69 6.25 -6.56 -2.96
CA LEU A 69 5.95 -7.09 -4.28
C LEU A 69 4.45 -6.94 -4.50
N ARG A 70 4.08 -6.01 -5.38
CA ARG A 70 2.68 -5.67 -5.63
C ARG A 70 2.32 -5.81 -7.09
N PHE A 71 1.21 -6.49 -7.32
CA PHE A 71 0.57 -6.53 -8.63
C PHE A 71 -0.66 -5.64 -8.55
N LEU A 72 -0.75 -4.69 -9.46
CA LEU A 72 -1.82 -3.71 -9.52
C LEU A 72 -2.56 -3.88 -10.84
N ALA A 73 -3.87 -3.79 -10.79
CA ALA A 73 -4.72 -3.71 -11.96
C ALA A 73 -5.80 -2.66 -11.69
N GLY A 74 -5.95 -1.69 -12.56
CA GLY A 74 -6.95 -0.66 -12.39
C GLY A 74 -7.26 0.05 -13.68
N GLY A 75 -8.41 0.70 -13.73
CA GLY A 75 -8.90 1.22 -14.99
C GLY A 75 -10.22 1.96 -14.89
N LYS A 76 -10.58 2.64 -15.98
CA LYS A 76 -11.91 3.22 -16.17
C LYS A 76 -12.74 2.24 -16.99
N ILE A 77 -13.89 1.82 -16.48
CA ILE A 77 -14.87 1.03 -17.22
C ILE A 77 -15.73 1.96 -18.06
N THR A 78 -16.12 3.10 -17.47
CA THR A 78 -16.82 4.20 -18.13
C THR A 78 -16.22 5.53 -17.67
N GLN A 79 -16.76 6.66 -18.14
CA GLN A 79 -16.31 7.98 -17.66
C GLN A 79 -16.53 8.21 -16.16
N LYS A 80 -17.50 7.51 -15.54
CA LYS A 80 -17.86 7.65 -14.13
C LYS A 80 -17.49 6.44 -13.28
N LEU A 81 -17.33 5.27 -13.87
CA LEU A 81 -17.05 4.01 -13.16
C LEU A 81 -15.59 3.58 -13.39
N SER A 82 -14.87 3.37 -12.30
CA SER A 82 -13.49 2.86 -12.29
C SER A 82 -13.34 1.70 -11.31
N PHE A 83 -12.32 0.88 -11.51
CA PHE A 83 -11.96 -0.21 -10.61
C PHE A 83 -10.48 -0.17 -10.28
N PHE A 84 -10.13 -0.73 -9.13
CA PHE A 84 -8.75 -0.92 -8.72
C PHE A 84 -8.62 -2.18 -7.86
N ILE A 85 -7.62 -2.98 -8.17
CA ILE A 85 -7.28 -4.24 -7.51
C ILE A 85 -5.77 -4.24 -7.31
N GLU A 86 -5.32 -4.54 -6.10
CA GLU A 86 -3.92 -4.59 -5.73
C GLU A 86 -3.68 -5.79 -4.82
N SER A 87 -2.66 -6.59 -5.13
CA SER A 87 -2.07 -7.53 -4.19
C SER A 87 -0.82 -6.95 -3.56
N ASP A 88 -0.49 -7.42 -2.36
CA ASP A 88 0.78 -7.10 -1.70
C ASP A 88 1.39 -8.35 -1.06
N SER A 89 2.71 -8.31 -0.96
CA SER A 89 3.50 -9.24 -0.18
C SER A 89 4.60 -8.46 0.53
N PRO A 90 4.39 -8.11 1.81
CA PRO A 90 5.40 -7.42 2.59
C PRO A 90 6.49 -8.41 3.03
N ASN A 91 7.75 -8.05 2.79
CA ASN A 91 8.91 -8.87 3.18
C ASN A 91 8.95 -10.27 2.54
N LEU A 92 8.48 -10.43 1.30
CA LEU A 92 8.50 -11.70 0.57
C LEU A 92 9.92 -12.27 0.50
N GLY A 93 10.10 -13.50 0.97
CA GLY A 93 11.37 -14.20 1.03
C GLY A 93 12.20 -13.89 2.28
N LYS A 94 11.82 -12.94 3.13
CA LYS A 94 12.53 -12.63 4.38
C LYS A 94 12.41 -13.80 5.36
N LYS A 95 13.54 -14.21 5.94
CA LYS A 95 13.59 -15.29 6.93
C LYS A 95 13.21 -14.74 8.31
N GLY A 96 12.19 -15.33 8.93
CA GLY A 96 11.78 -15.05 10.31
C GLY A 96 12.67 -15.76 11.34
N PHE A 97 12.46 -15.44 12.62
CA PHE A 97 13.15 -16.10 13.74
C PHE A 97 12.84 -17.59 13.84
N ASP A 98 11.69 -18.03 13.30
CA ASP A 98 11.29 -19.44 13.19
C ASP A 98 12.02 -20.20 12.07
N GLY A 99 12.92 -19.52 11.37
CA GLY A 99 13.71 -20.06 10.28
C GLY A 99 12.97 -20.18 8.94
N ARG A 100 11.67 -19.84 8.89
CA ARG A 100 10.86 -19.91 7.68
C ARG A 100 10.96 -18.61 6.89
N ARG A 101 10.84 -18.71 5.57
CA ARG A 101 10.76 -17.53 4.69
C ARG A 101 9.30 -17.15 4.51
N ASN A 102 9.01 -15.85 4.58
CA ASN A 102 7.69 -15.35 4.25
C ASN A 102 7.40 -15.62 2.76
N SER A 103 6.27 -16.26 2.45
CA SER A 103 5.81 -16.55 1.10
C SER A 103 4.39 -16.03 0.84
N GLU A 104 3.82 -15.28 1.78
CA GLU A 104 2.42 -14.86 1.72
C GLU A 104 2.24 -13.73 0.72
N ILE A 105 1.36 -13.94 -0.27
CA ILE A 105 0.82 -12.90 -1.13
C ILE A 105 -0.67 -12.80 -0.82
N PHE A 106 -1.15 -11.61 -0.54
CA PHE A 106 -2.56 -11.37 -0.22
C PHE A 106 -3.14 -10.24 -1.05
N LEU A 107 -4.47 -10.24 -1.16
CA LEU A 107 -5.21 -9.13 -1.75
C LEU A 107 -5.20 -7.96 -0.77
N GLN A 108 -4.65 -6.83 -1.19
CA GLN A 108 -4.53 -5.64 -0.36
C GLN A 108 -5.68 -4.69 -0.59
N ASP A 109 -6.04 -4.37 -1.84
CA ASP A 109 -7.13 -3.46 -2.16
C ASP A 109 -7.95 -4.03 -3.32
N ALA A 110 -9.27 -3.90 -3.27
CA ALA A 110 -10.16 -4.35 -4.35
C ALA A 110 -11.48 -3.62 -4.28
N TYR A 111 -11.62 -2.58 -5.08
CA TYR A 111 -12.81 -1.72 -5.02
C TYR A 111 -13.22 -1.18 -6.38
N LEU A 112 -14.48 -0.80 -6.45
CA LEU A 112 -15.05 0.01 -7.51
C LEU A 112 -15.24 1.44 -6.99
N ASN A 113 -15.03 2.41 -7.86
CA ASN A 113 -15.31 3.81 -7.59
C ASN A 113 -16.27 4.35 -8.64
N TYR A 114 -17.37 4.94 -8.17
CA TYR A 114 -18.34 5.64 -8.99
C TYR A 114 -18.33 7.14 -8.67
N ALA A 115 -17.92 7.95 -9.65
CA ALA A 115 -17.86 9.40 -9.53
C ALA A 115 -19.15 10.02 -10.06
N PHE A 116 -20.02 10.52 -9.16
CA PHE A 116 -21.18 11.31 -9.55
C PHE A 116 -20.74 12.68 -10.05
N LEU A 117 -19.85 13.30 -9.27
CA LEU A 117 -19.16 14.56 -9.52
C LEU A 117 -17.69 14.42 -9.06
N PRO A 118 -16.75 15.22 -9.55
CA PRO A 118 -15.37 15.22 -9.03
C PRO A 118 -15.31 15.36 -7.50
N GLU A 119 -16.21 16.17 -6.93
CA GLU A 119 -16.35 16.50 -5.51
C GLU A 119 -17.16 15.47 -4.72
N PHE A 120 -17.82 14.51 -5.37
CA PHE A 120 -18.61 13.46 -4.71
C PHE A 120 -18.48 12.12 -5.43
N GLN A 121 -17.76 11.21 -4.78
CA GLN A 121 -17.45 9.88 -5.29
C GLN A 121 -17.80 8.84 -4.23
N ILE A 122 -18.22 7.66 -4.68
CA ILE A 122 -18.49 6.52 -3.81
C ILE A 122 -17.54 5.38 -4.19
N ASP A 123 -16.73 4.95 -3.22
CA ASP A 123 -15.91 3.74 -3.32
C ASP A 123 -16.63 2.57 -2.62
N ALA A 124 -16.56 1.38 -3.22
CA ALA A 124 -17.20 0.17 -2.71
C ALA A 124 -16.28 -1.04 -2.89
N GLY A 125 -16.01 -1.78 -1.81
CA GLY A 125 -15.18 -2.99 -1.85
C GLY A 125 -14.25 -3.10 -0.64
N MET A 126 -13.10 -3.75 -0.81
CA MET A 126 -12.01 -3.74 0.16
C MET A 126 -11.23 -2.44 0.03
N LEU A 127 -11.33 -1.61 1.07
CA LEU A 127 -10.85 -0.23 1.07
C LEU A 127 -9.90 -0.02 2.24
N LEU A 128 -8.87 0.79 2.01
CA LEU A 128 -8.01 1.32 3.06
C LEU A 128 -8.76 2.38 3.86
N LEU A 129 -8.88 2.17 5.17
CA LEU A 129 -9.63 3.07 6.03
C LEU A 129 -8.88 4.40 6.23
N PRO A 130 -9.59 5.55 6.18
CA PRO A 130 -8.97 6.86 6.24
C PRO A 130 -8.64 7.26 7.68
N VAL A 131 -7.76 6.53 8.36
CA VAL A 131 -7.44 6.74 9.78
C VAL A 131 -6.53 7.94 9.99
N SER A 132 -5.54 8.16 9.12
CA SER A 132 -4.58 9.27 9.21
C SER A 132 -4.00 9.61 7.85
N HIS A 133 -3.22 10.70 7.79
CA HIS A 133 -2.42 11.03 6.61
C HIS A 133 -1.42 9.91 6.28
N ASN A 134 -0.65 9.45 7.28
CA ASN A 134 0.37 8.44 7.08
C ASN A 134 -0.22 7.11 6.59
N THR A 135 -1.38 6.70 7.11
CA THR A 135 -2.02 5.45 6.67
C THR A 135 -2.54 5.55 5.25
N GLY A 136 -3.07 6.70 4.84
CA GLY A 136 -3.62 6.91 3.49
C GLY A 136 -2.56 7.14 2.41
N GLN A 137 -1.29 7.32 2.80
CA GLN A 137 -0.19 7.48 1.87
C GLN A 137 0.19 6.13 1.24
N SER A 138 0.53 6.14 -0.04
CA SER A 138 1.06 4.94 -0.71
C SER A 138 2.37 4.52 -0.07
N ALA A 139 2.52 3.22 0.14
CA ALA A 139 3.75 2.65 0.69
C ALA A 139 4.97 2.87 -0.22
N ALA A 140 4.73 3.14 -1.51
CA ALA A 140 5.77 3.50 -2.48
C ALA A 140 6.25 4.95 -2.36
N SER A 141 5.48 5.84 -1.72
CA SER A 141 5.80 7.26 -1.58
C SER A 141 6.13 7.66 -0.14
N LEU A 142 6.26 6.70 0.77
CA LEU A 142 6.66 6.97 2.15
C LEU A 142 8.08 7.56 2.19
N LEU A 143 8.26 8.56 3.04
CA LEU A 143 9.58 9.09 3.37
C LEU A 143 10.44 8.05 4.11
N PRO A 144 9.95 7.39 5.18
CA PRO A 144 10.62 6.23 5.75
C PRO A 144 10.43 4.97 4.90
N ILE A 145 11.26 3.95 5.15
CA ILE A 145 11.14 2.63 4.50
C ILE A 145 9.78 1.98 4.75
N ASP A 146 9.19 2.26 5.93
CA ASP A 146 7.97 1.64 6.46
C ASP A 146 7.00 2.64 7.08
N TYR A 147 5.73 2.23 7.16
CA TYR A 147 4.73 2.96 7.92
C TYR A 147 5.13 3.04 9.39
N GLY A 148 4.68 4.10 10.07
CA GLY A 148 4.89 4.23 11.51
C GLY A 148 4.28 3.04 12.27
N PRO A 149 4.85 2.67 13.44
CA PRO A 149 4.40 1.51 14.21
C PRO A 149 2.93 1.61 14.64
N TYR A 150 2.38 2.83 14.70
CA TYR A 150 1.01 3.10 15.14
C TYR A 150 0.00 3.27 13.99
N SER A 151 0.43 3.13 12.73
CA SER A 151 -0.42 3.40 11.58
C SER A 151 -1.59 2.40 11.46
N PHE A 152 -1.37 1.13 11.80
CA PHE A 152 -2.35 0.07 11.56
C PHE A 152 -2.81 -0.67 12.83
N LEU A 153 -2.72 -0.05 14.01
CA LEU A 153 -3.11 -0.67 15.30
C LEU A 153 -4.54 -1.22 15.31
N ALA A 154 -5.46 -0.58 14.57
CA ALA A 154 -6.83 -1.04 14.48
C ALA A 154 -6.98 -2.37 13.71
N SER A 155 -5.92 -2.86 13.05
CA SER A 155 -5.97 -4.07 12.22
C SER A 155 -6.11 -5.34 13.02
N ASP A 156 -5.36 -5.46 14.12
CA ASP A 156 -5.40 -6.62 15.01
C ASP A 156 -6.79 -6.87 15.62
N PRO A 157 -7.43 -5.89 16.31
CA PRO A 157 -8.76 -6.10 16.89
C PRO A 157 -9.85 -6.28 15.84
N THR A 158 -9.67 -5.77 14.62
CA THR A 158 -10.62 -5.97 13.51
C THR A 158 -10.31 -7.19 12.65
N ARG A 159 -9.18 -7.86 12.88
CA ARG A 159 -8.63 -8.92 12.02
C ARG A 159 -8.58 -8.50 10.54
N SER A 160 -8.29 -7.22 10.31
CA SER A 160 -8.05 -6.70 8.96
C SER A 160 -6.58 -6.82 8.57
N LYS A 161 -6.32 -6.78 7.26
CA LYS A 161 -4.95 -6.71 6.74
C LYS A 161 -4.58 -5.26 6.50
N VAL A 162 -3.58 -4.76 7.22
CA VAL A 162 -2.95 -3.45 6.99
C VAL A 162 -3.98 -2.31 6.91
N GLY A 163 -4.95 -2.29 7.83
CA GLY A 163 -5.97 -1.24 7.94
C GLY A 163 -7.10 -1.28 6.90
N ARG A 164 -7.29 -2.40 6.18
CA ARG A 164 -8.33 -2.53 5.14
C ARG A 164 -9.56 -3.25 5.62
N ASP A 165 -10.72 -2.77 5.20
CA ASP A 165 -11.98 -3.42 5.50
C ASP A 165 -12.91 -3.38 4.30
N TYR A 166 -13.88 -4.29 4.29
CA TYR A 166 -14.91 -4.32 3.26
C TYR A 166 -16.00 -3.32 3.62
N GLY A 167 -16.34 -2.42 2.70
CA GLY A 167 -17.34 -1.41 2.97
C GLY A 167 -17.66 -0.48 1.82
N LEU A 168 -18.36 0.58 2.17
CA LEU A 168 -18.71 1.71 1.31
C LEU A 168 -18.11 2.98 1.90
N GLN A 169 -17.55 3.83 1.05
CA GLN A 169 -16.98 5.12 1.44
C GLN A 169 -17.45 6.20 0.47
N ALA A 170 -18.10 7.23 0.98
CA ALA A 170 -18.28 8.48 0.29
C ALA A 170 -17.06 9.38 0.53
N ARG A 171 -16.50 9.96 -0.54
CA ARG A 171 -15.39 10.91 -0.42
C ARG A 171 -15.46 12.03 -1.44
N GLY A 172 -14.79 13.12 -1.11
CA GLY A 172 -14.72 14.27 -1.99
C GLY A 172 -13.75 15.34 -1.53
N TYR A 173 -13.40 16.20 -2.48
CA TYR A 173 -12.62 17.41 -2.27
C TYR A 173 -13.47 18.61 -2.67
N ILE A 174 -13.84 19.44 -1.69
CA ILE A 174 -14.59 20.68 -1.93
C ILE A 174 -13.57 21.78 -2.17
N LYS A 175 -13.56 22.32 -3.40
CA LYS A 175 -12.63 23.37 -3.84
C LYS A 175 -11.16 23.05 -3.57
N LYS A 176 -10.76 21.77 -3.52
CA LYS A 176 -9.41 21.30 -3.14
C LYS A 176 -8.96 21.61 -1.70
N HIS A 177 -9.52 22.62 -1.04
CA HIS A 177 -9.19 23.00 0.35
C HIS A 177 -9.79 22.07 1.40
N PHE A 178 -10.91 21.40 1.14
CA PHE A 178 -11.59 20.58 2.14
C PHE A 178 -11.81 19.16 1.66
N GLU A 179 -11.16 18.20 2.32
CA GLU A 179 -11.35 16.78 2.10
C GLU A 179 -12.31 16.23 3.14
N TYR A 180 -13.28 15.43 2.67
CA TYR A 180 -14.11 14.62 3.53
C TYR A 180 -14.12 13.17 3.06
N ARG A 181 -14.16 12.26 4.02
CA ARG A 181 -14.39 10.83 3.80
C ARG A 181 -15.31 10.31 4.89
N LEU A 182 -16.38 9.64 4.48
CA LEU A 182 -17.36 9.02 5.37
C LEU A 182 -17.54 7.59 4.91
N GLY A 183 -17.43 6.62 5.82
CA GLY A 183 -17.51 5.22 5.43
C GLY A 183 -18.20 4.33 6.44
N LEU A 184 -18.84 3.31 5.90
CA LEU A 184 -19.46 2.20 6.62
C LEU A 184 -18.75 0.91 6.19
N TYR A 185 -18.17 0.21 7.15
CA TYR A 185 -17.36 -0.97 6.93
C TYR A 185 -17.87 -2.14 7.77
N ARG A 186 -17.51 -3.36 7.35
CA ARG A 186 -17.93 -4.61 7.98
C ARG A 186 -17.45 -4.74 9.43
N GLY A 187 -16.32 -4.13 9.76
CA GLY A 187 -15.69 -4.22 11.07
C GLY A 187 -14.97 -5.55 11.25
N ASN A 188 -15.09 -6.13 12.45
CA ASN A 188 -14.35 -7.34 12.79
C ASN A 188 -14.71 -8.53 11.87
N GLN A 189 -13.72 -9.08 11.16
CA GLN A 189 -13.95 -10.06 10.10
C GLN A 189 -14.43 -11.45 10.57
N GLN A 190 -14.26 -11.79 11.86
CA GLN A 190 -14.66 -13.09 12.41
C GLN A 190 -15.60 -12.91 13.61
N HIS A 191 -16.89 -12.80 13.33
CA HIS A 191 -17.95 -12.67 14.35
C HIS A 191 -18.96 -13.80 14.18
N SER A 192 -19.62 -14.20 15.26
CA SER A 192 -20.58 -15.31 15.30
C SER A 192 -22.05 -14.86 15.22
N GLY A 193 -22.32 -13.65 14.72
CA GLY A 193 -23.65 -13.02 14.74
C GLY A 193 -23.81 -11.91 13.69
N SER A 194 -24.51 -10.82 14.02
CA SER A 194 -24.60 -9.64 13.14
C SER A 194 -23.22 -9.01 12.89
N PHE A 195 -23.03 -8.38 11.72
CA PHE A 195 -21.80 -7.66 11.41
C PHE A 195 -21.61 -6.50 12.41
N PRO A 196 -20.47 -6.43 13.11
CA PRO A 196 -20.16 -5.30 13.99
C PRO A 196 -19.71 -4.12 13.14
N TYR A 197 -20.67 -3.46 12.49
CA TYR A 197 -20.40 -2.37 11.55
C TYR A 197 -19.48 -1.32 12.16
N ARG A 198 -18.46 -0.94 11.38
CA ARG A 198 -17.51 0.10 11.73
C ARG A 198 -17.82 1.35 10.92
N TYR A 199 -17.99 2.46 11.61
CA TYR A 199 -18.20 3.77 11.00
C TYR A 199 -16.89 4.56 11.06
N MET A 200 -16.53 5.26 9.99
CA MET A 200 -15.42 6.20 10.01
C MET A 200 -15.77 7.50 9.33
N ALA A 201 -15.24 8.57 9.89
CA ALA A 201 -15.26 9.89 9.31
C ALA A 201 -13.86 10.49 9.37
N ARG A 202 -13.44 11.14 8.29
CA ARG A 202 -12.23 11.96 8.23
C ARG A 202 -12.57 13.26 7.54
N PHE A 203 -12.11 14.35 8.14
CA PHE A 203 -12.16 15.68 7.58
C PHE A 203 -10.77 16.28 7.63
N VAL A 204 -10.34 16.91 6.55
CA VAL A 204 -9.04 17.59 6.48
C VAL A 204 -9.24 18.92 5.79
N TRP A 205 -8.58 19.94 6.32
CA TRP A 205 -8.53 21.27 5.76
C TRP A 205 -7.10 21.57 5.30
N TYR A 206 -6.93 21.98 4.06
CA TYR A 206 -5.67 22.30 3.40
C TYR A 206 -5.64 23.80 3.08
N PRO A 207 -5.24 24.68 4.01
CA PRO A 207 -5.36 26.13 3.84
C PRO A 207 -4.42 26.72 2.78
N LEU A 208 -3.44 25.94 2.33
CA LEU A 208 -2.31 26.40 1.53
C LEU A 208 -2.25 25.73 0.14
N ASP A 209 -3.22 24.87 -0.18
CA ASP A 209 -3.27 24.25 -1.50
C ASP A 209 -3.67 25.28 -2.56
N ALA A 210 -3.03 25.21 -3.73
CA ALA A 210 -3.34 26.10 -4.84
C ALA A 210 -4.65 25.69 -5.54
N ASP A 211 -5.46 26.70 -5.88
CA ASP A 211 -6.75 26.54 -6.58
C ASP A 211 -6.62 25.93 -7.98
#